data_AF-A0A6G0V239-F1
#
_entry.id   AF-A0A6G0V239-F1
#
_cell.length_a   1.000
_cell.length_b   1.000
_cell.length_c   1.000
_cell.angle_alpha   90.00
_cell.angle_beta   90.00
_cell.angle_gamma   90.00
#
_symmetry.space_group_name_H-M   'P 1'
#
loop_
_entity.id
_entity.type
_entity.pdbx_description
1 polymer ?
#
loop_
_entity_poly.entity_id
_entity_poly.type
_entity_poly.pdbx_seq_one_letter_code
_entity_poly.pdbx_strand_id
1 'polypeptide(L)'
;MGKSVIFWVFCWPYRNFMNLGYKRRPKASDVLAAYIRKRNYPSWTSYFVAYKEIQDDNFGEKHFNFQVDGRNYHILRTGCFPYIKYHCTQRSYQDLSAENNLYRVITAVNLGIPCLLYGIAAIGLIRHCDSILEPRTNKAVTINFLIEEDHQSVKMMGPDDPFNYKPTAEFMFIILFVVFPLIYLCGKLVTYLLWQVLRCMRYLLVSLYEFYYADEFEEARQVERERRKRRHDLKRKTLRLEKAVRELSEVSKSNGGPPVTQNGTSRVDESISTELTDLQIETEEDKKEDEPMHHSPTDDEEEVDVLDASKTSKESSLGSDNPKLKHKNSSYLKSNKELPKDAVINNPVAT
;
A
#
# COMPACT_ATOMS: atom_id res chain seq x y z
N MET A 1 19.35 3.90 15.67
CA MET A 1 18.48 3.35 14.60
C MET A 1 19.21 2.19 13.93
N GLY A 2 18.59 1.01 13.87
CA GLY A 2 19.16 -0.17 13.21
C GLY A 2 19.18 -0.01 11.69
N LYS A 3 20.28 -0.42 11.04
CA LYS A 3 20.35 -0.48 9.58
C LYS A 3 19.45 -1.62 9.08
N SER A 4 18.70 -1.41 8.01
CA SER A 4 17.76 -2.41 7.48
C SER A 4 18.48 -3.69 7.02
N VAL A 5 17.77 -4.82 6.98
CA VAL A 5 18.29 -6.09 6.45
C VAL A 5 18.85 -5.91 5.03
N ILE A 6 18.18 -5.12 4.20
CA ILE A 6 18.63 -4.75 2.84
C ILE A 6 20.04 -4.13 2.85
N PHE A 7 20.34 -3.27 3.83
CA PHE A 7 21.67 -2.67 3.94
C PHE A 7 22.73 -3.75 4.17
N TRP A 8 22.48 -4.70 5.07
CA TRP A 8 23.44 -5.75 5.40
C TRP A 8 23.61 -6.78 4.29
N VAL A 9 22.54 -7.13 3.58
CA VAL A 9 22.57 -8.14 2.52
C VAL A 9 23.15 -7.58 1.23
N PHE A 10 22.79 -6.37 0.83
CA PHE A 10 23.15 -5.83 -0.49
C PHE A 10 24.15 -4.69 -0.42
N CYS A 11 23.90 -3.67 0.40
CA CYS A 11 24.71 -2.46 0.40
C CYS A 11 26.07 -2.64 1.06
N TRP A 12 26.13 -3.36 2.18
CA TRP A 12 27.34 -3.55 2.96
C TRP A 12 28.38 -4.39 2.21
N PRO A 13 28.06 -5.54 1.60
CA PRO A 13 29.03 -6.31 0.82
C PRO A 13 29.53 -5.51 -0.38
N TYR A 14 28.63 -4.81 -1.09
CA TYR A 14 29.01 -3.96 -2.22
C TYR A 14 29.99 -2.85 -1.81
N ARG A 15 29.71 -2.13 -0.72
CA ARG A 15 30.57 -1.03 -0.23
C ARG A 15 31.90 -1.49 0.34
N ASN A 16 31.99 -2.70 0.88
CA ASN A 16 33.21 -3.19 1.54
C ASN A 16 34.09 -4.05 0.64
N PHE A 17 33.50 -4.88 -0.22
CA PHE A 17 34.26 -5.85 -1.02
C PHE A 17 34.29 -5.48 -2.50
N MET A 18 33.16 -5.09 -3.09
CA MET A 18 33.10 -4.84 -4.54
C MET A 18 33.58 -3.43 -4.94
N ASN A 19 33.46 -2.44 -4.05
CA ASN A 19 33.88 -1.07 -4.30
C ASN A 19 34.96 -0.62 -3.31
N LEU A 20 36.17 -1.16 -3.46
CA LEU A 20 37.33 -0.87 -2.60
C LEU A 20 37.66 0.64 -2.50
N GLY A 21 37.34 1.41 -3.55
CA GLY A 21 37.53 2.87 -3.59
C GLY A 21 36.52 3.66 -2.76
N TYR A 22 35.39 3.05 -2.36
CA TYR A 22 34.31 3.73 -1.65
C TYR A 22 34.80 4.40 -0.36
N LYS A 23 35.54 3.67 0.49
CA LYS A 23 36.06 4.18 1.78
C LYS A 23 37.07 5.33 1.66
N ARG A 24 37.61 5.57 0.45
CA ARG A 24 38.54 6.67 0.17
C ARG A 24 37.85 7.96 -0.30
N ARG A 25 36.54 7.92 -0.53
CA ARG A 25 35.76 9.08 -0.98
C ARG A 25 35.41 9.98 0.22
N PRO A 26 35.20 11.29 0.04
CA PRO A 26 34.66 12.15 1.09
C PRO A 26 33.25 11.70 1.52
N LYS A 27 32.84 12.01 2.75
CA LYS A 27 31.48 11.68 3.22
C LYS A 27 30.48 12.68 2.65
N ALA A 28 29.26 12.22 2.38
CA ALA A 28 28.21 13.08 1.86
C ALA A 28 27.85 14.19 2.85
N SER A 29 27.84 13.89 4.16
CA SER A 29 27.64 14.88 5.21
C SER A 29 28.70 15.99 5.19
N ASP A 30 29.97 15.62 4.97
CA ASP A 30 31.08 16.57 4.99
C ASP A 30 30.99 17.50 3.76
N VAL A 31 30.67 16.93 2.58
CA VAL A 31 30.46 17.68 1.34
C VAL A 31 29.28 18.65 1.48
N LEU A 32 28.19 18.21 2.10
CA LEU A 32 27.01 19.03 2.38
C LEU A 32 27.36 20.23 3.29
N ALA A 33 28.10 19.99 4.38
CA ALA A 33 28.54 21.06 5.26
C ALA A 33 29.52 22.02 4.56
N ALA A 34 30.48 21.50 3.80
CA ALA A 34 31.43 22.30 3.03
C ALA A 34 30.72 23.19 1.99
N TYR A 35 29.69 22.66 1.32
CA TYR A 35 28.89 23.43 0.37
C TYR A 35 28.13 24.58 1.03
N ILE A 36 27.41 24.29 2.12
CA ILE A 36 26.63 25.30 2.85
C ILE A 36 27.55 26.44 3.32
N ARG A 37 28.76 26.11 3.81
CA ARG A 37 29.77 27.11 4.18
C ARG A 37 30.27 27.91 2.98
N LYS A 38 30.61 27.23 1.87
CA LYS A 38 31.08 27.88 0.63
C LYS A 38 30.07 28.91 0.11
N ARG A 39 28.77 28.64 0.28
CA ARG A 39 27.67 29.52 -0.14
C ARG A 39 27.23 30.51 0.94
N ASN A 40 28.01 30.68 2.00
CA ASN A 40 27.73 31.59 3.12
C ASN A 40 26.36 31.37 3.77
N TYR A 41 26.01 30.12 4.06
CA TYR A 41 24.78 29.73 4.76
C TYR A 41 23.51 30.21 4.04
N PRO A 42 23.23 29.71 2.84
CA PRO A 42 22.04 30.12 2.09
C PRO A 42 20.77 29.73 2.85
N SER A 43 19.69 30.49 2.66
CA SER A 43 18.38 30.17 3.26
C SER A 43 17.78 28.89 2.67
N TRP A 44 18.07 28.59 1.40
CA TRP A 44 17.72 27.35 0.74
C TRP A 44 18.76 26.99 -0.34
N THR A 45 18.87 25.70 -0.67
CA THR A 45 19.65 25.22 -1.82
C THR A 45 19.24 23.80 -2.21
N SER A 46 19.38 23.45 -3.48
CA SER A 46 19.00 22.18 -4.07
C SER A 46 20.01 21.75 -5.13
N TYR A 47 20.70 20.63 -4.89
CA TYR A 47 21.75 20.16 -5.80
C TYR A 47 21.87 18.64 -5.83
N PHE A 48 22.66 18.14 -6.79
CA PHE A 48 22.93 16.74 -7.02
C PHE A 48 24.41 16.44 -6.80
N VAL A 49 24.70 15.31 -6.18
CA VAL A 49 26.06 14.80 -6.01
C VAL A 49 26.14 13.37 -6.52
N ALA A 50 27.16 13.06 -7.31
CA ALA A 50 27.30 11.73 -7.89
C ALA A 50 27.74 10.70 -6.83
N TYR A 51 27.10 9.53 -6.80
CA TYR A 51 27.49 8.43 -5.90
C TYR A 51 28.94 7.98 -6.10
N LYS A 52 29.50 8.19 -7.30
CA LYS A 52 30.89 7.85 -7.63
C LYS A 52 31.91 8.71 -6.87
N GLU A 53 31.52 9.89 -6.38
CA GLU A 53 32.44 10.88 -5.78
C GLU A 53 32.40 10.89 -4.26
N ILE A 54 31.35 10.32 -3.65
CA ILE A 54 31.12 10.42 -2.20
C ILE A 54 30.84 9.06 -1.53
N GLN A 55 30.96 9.05 -0.21
CA GLN A 55 30.42 8.03 0.67
C GLN A 55 29.05 8.50 1.17
N ASP A 56 28.01 7.83 0.71
CA ASP A 56 26.65 8.04 1.23
C ASP A 56 26.48 7.49 2.65
N ASP A 57 26.83 8.31 3.64
CA ASP A 57 26.70 8.06 5.06
C ASP A 57 25.32 8.45 5.63
N ASN A 58 24.54 9.21 4.87
CA ASN A 58 23.12 9.48 5.09
C ASN A 58 22.19 8.43 4.44
N PHE A 59 22.71 7.24 4.09
CA PHE A 59 21.94 6.22 3.40
C PHE A 59 20.73 5.77 4.24
N GLY A 60 19.55 5.77 3.60
CA GLY A 60 18.29 5.38 4.23
C GLY A 60 17.52 6.56 4.85
N GLU A 61 18.21 7.65 5.17
CA GLU A 61 17.56 8.89 5.61
C GLU A 61 16.97 9.63 4.41
N LYS A 62 15.80 10.22 4.63
CA LYS A 62 15.00 10.93 3.63
C LYS A 62 14.72 12.36 4.04
N HIS A 63 14.31 12.59 5.28
CA HIS A 63 14.03 13.93 5.80
C HIS A 63 14.60 14.06 7.20
N PHE A 64 15.61 14.91 7.40
CA PHE A 64 16.31 14.99 8.69
C PHE A 64 16.88 16.37 8.96
N ASN A 65 17.15 16.65 10.23
CA ASN A 65 17.85 17.86 10.67
C ASN A 65 19.35 17.70 10.49
N PHE A 66 19.98 18.72 9.92
CA PHE A 66 21.42 18.78 9.72
C PHE A 66 21.96 20.10 10.25
N GLN A 67 22.85 20.04 11.23
CA GLN A 67 23.43 21.24 11.84
C GLN A 67 24.77 21.58 11.20
N VAL A 68 24.93 22.84 10.80
CA VAL A 68 26.17 23.42 10.28
C VAL A 68 26.44 24.72 11.03
N ASP A 69 27.52 24.75 11.81
CA ASP A 69 28.03 25.93 12.51
C ASP A 69 26.95 26.71 13.30
N GLY A 70 26.13 25.97 14.06
CA GLY A 70 25.05 26.52 14.89
C GLY A 70 23.75 26.82 14.16
N ARG A 71 23.68 26.60 12.84
CA ARG A 71 22.45 26.72 12.04
C ARG A 71 21.89 25.35 11.71
N ASN A 72 20.57 25.22 11.78
CA ASN A 72 19.88 24.00 11.44
C ASN A 72 19.29 24.08 10.02
N TYR A 73 19.43 22.98 9.29
CA TYR A 73 18.86 22.78 7.97
C TYR A 73 17.96 21.56 7.98
N HIS A 74 16.77 21.70 7.42
CA HIS A 74 15.94 20.56 7.06
C HIS A 74 16.45 20.03 5.73
N ILE A 75 16.87 18.76 5.71
CA ILE A 75 17.44 18.12 4.53
C ILE A 75 16.44 17.10 4.01
N LEU A 76 15.91 17.35 2.81
CA LEU A 76 15.17 16.37 2.03
C LEU A 76 16.12 15.70 1.03
N ARG A 77 16.49 14.46 1.31
CA ARG A 77 17.42 13.63 0.53
C ARG A 77 16.66 12.65 -0.37
N THR A 78 16.98 12.68 -1.66
CA THR A 78 16.49 11.70 -2.63
C THR A 78 17.66 10.92 -3.25
N GLY A 79 17.70 9.61 -3.02
CA GLY A 79 18.72 8.72 -3.59
C GLY A 79 18.41 8.34 -5.04
N CYS A 80 18.56 9.27 -5.97
CA CYS A 80 18.22 9.11 -7.38
C CYS A 80 19.42 8.68 -8.24
N PHE A 81 19.73 7.39 -8.27
CA PHE A 81 20.92 6.84 -8.97
C PHE A 81 21.01 7.31 -10.44
N PRO A 82 22.16 7.83 -10.91
CA PRO A 82 23.51 7.76 -10.32
C PRO A 82 23.88 8.89 -9.35
N TYR A 83 22.92 9.73 -8.95
CA TYR A 83 23.11 10.87 -8.06
C TYR A 83 22.38 10.73 -6.72
N ILE A 84 22.70 11.63 -5.79
CA ILE A 84 21.88 11.96 -4.64
C ILE A 84 21.47 13.41 -4.79
N LYS A 85 20.16 13.67 -4.74
CA LYS A 85 19.65 15.03 -4.65
C LYS A 85 19.51 15.42 -3.18
N TYR A 86 20.03 16.59 -2.85
CA TYR A 86 19.80 17.28 -1.59
C TYR A 86 18.93 18.49 -1.85
N HIS A 87 17.87 18.65 -1.07
CA HIS A 87 17.15 19.91 -0.92
C HIS A 87 17.29 20.34 0.52
N CYS A 88 17.88 21.50 0.74
CA CYS A 88 18.27 22.02 2.03
C CYS A 88 17.51 23.31 2.27
N THR A 89 16.83 23.43 3.41
CA THR A 89 16.14 24.66 3.80
C THR A 89 16.56 25.01 5.22
N GLN A 90 17.04 26.23 5.43
CA GLN A 90 17.41 26.72 6.75
C GLN A 90 16.14 26.92 7.58
N ARG A 91 16.01 26.17 8.68
CA ARG A 91 14.84 26.19 9.57
C ARG A 91 15.24 25.85 10.99
N SER A 92 14.44 26.27 11.97
CA SER A 92 14.59 25.83 13.35
C SER A 92 14.52 24.30 13.46
N TYR A 93 15.14 23.77 14.50
CA TYR A 93 15.06 22.33 14.77
C TYR A 93 13.59 21.91 14.96
N GLN A 94 13.19 20.82 14.31
CA GLN A 94 11.86 20.24 14.40
C GLN A 94 11.98 18.72 14.42
N ASP A 95 11.09 18.00 15.10
CA ASP A 95 11.06 16.54 14.93
C ASP A 95 10.50 16.19 13.54
N LEU A 96 11.34 15.56 12.71
CA LEU A 96 11.02 15.16 11.33
C LEU A 96 10.87 13.64 11.20
N SER A 97 10.78 12.92 12.32
CA SER A 97 10.79 11.46 12.34
C SER A 97 9.59 10.85 11.59
N ALA A 98 8.42 11.49 11.70
CA ALA A 98 7.20 11.05 11.03
C ALA A 98 7.32 11.16 9.51
N GLU A 99 7.74 12.32 9.00
CA GLU A 99 7.92 12.55 7.57
C GLU A 99 9.03 11.67 7.00
N ASN A 100 10.13 11.51 7.74
CA ASN A 100 11.23 10.63 7.34
C ASN A 100 10.75 9.19 7.16
N ASN A 101 9.99 8.67 8.13
CA ASN A 101 9.44 7.32 8.07
C ASN A 101 8.43 7.17 6.92
N LEU A 102 7.55 8.15 6.72
CA LEU A 102 6.60 8.17 5.61
C LEU A 102 7.34 8.08 4.26
N TYR A 103 8.35 8.92 4.02
CA TYR A 103 9.11 8.87 2.77
C TYR A 103 9.91 7.58 2.58
N ARG A 104 10.39 6.97 3.67
CA ARG A 104 11.04 5.66 3.64
C ARG A 104 10.06 4.56 3.23
N VAL A 105 8.86 4.55 3.82
CA VAL A 105 7.79 3.60 3.47
C VAL A 105 7.38 3.78 2.01
N ILE A 106 7.10 5.02 1.58
CA ILE A 106 6.74 5.31 0.18
C ILE A 106 7.83 4.85 -0.79
N THR A 107 9.11 5.10 -0.46
CA THR A 107 10.23 4.62 -1.30
C THR A 107 10.24 3.09 -1.39
N ALA A 108 10.04 2.40 -0.26
CA ALA A 108 10.06 0.95 -0.20
C ALA A 108 8.89 0.31 -0.97
N VAL A 109 7.68 0.84 -0.81
CA VAL A 109 6.47 0.40 -1.52
C VAL A 109 6.64 0.55 -3.04
N ASN A 110 7.26 1.65 -3.49
CA ASN A 110 7.52 1.89 -4.90
C ASN A 110 8.82 1.25 -5.42
N LEU A 111 9.47 0.39 -4.63
CA LEU A 111 10.74 -0.27 -4.95
C LEU A 111 11.84 0.69 -5.45
N GLY A 112 11.78 1.96 -5.06
CA GLY A 112 12.69 3.00 -5.53
C GLY A 112 12.62 3.33 -7.03
N ILE A 113 11.64 2.82 -7.78
CA ILE A 113 11.50 3.06 -9.23
C ILE A 113 11.41 4.55 -9.56
N PRO A 114 10.58 5.37 -8.88
CA PRO A 114 10.54 6.82 -9.13
C PRO A 114 11.89 7.50 -8.88
N CYS A 115 12.65 7.04 -7.87
CA CYS A 115 13.98 7.59 -7.59
C CYS A 115 14.96 7.27 -8.73
N LEU A 116 14.91 6.06 -9.29
CA LEU A 116 15.77 5.66 -10.40
C LEU A 116 15.44 6.45 -11.66
N LEU A 117 14.16 6.56 -12.03
CA LEU A 117 13.71 7.36 -13.18
C LEU A 117 14.13 8.83 -13.04
N TYR A 118 14.01 9.37 -11.82
CA TYR A 118 14.44 10.73 -11.55
C TYR A 118 15.95 10.92 -11.73
N GLY A 119 16.75 9.93 -11.32
CA GLY A 119 18.20 9.97 -11.48
C GLY A 119 18.64 9.88 -12.95
N ILE A 120 17.96 9.04 -13.75
CA ILE A 120 18.19 8.94 -15.20
C ILE A 120 17.81 10.27 -15.87
N ALA A 121 16.66 10.85 -15.54
CA ALA A 121 16.25 12.15 -16.07
C ALA A 121 17.27 13.25 -15.71
N ALA A 122 17.82 13.23 -14.49
CA ALA A 122 18.83 14.18 -14.06
C ALA A 122 20.10 14.14 -14.92
N ILE A 123 20.49 13.00 -15.49
CA ILE A 123 21.64 12.91 -16.40
C ILE A 123 21.48 13.86 -17.61
N GLY A 124 20.27 13.96 -18.18
CA GLY A 124 19.99 14.84 -19.32
C GLY A 124 19.65 16.28 -18.93
N LEU A 125 19.24 16.52 -17.68
CA LEU A 125 18.76 17.83 -17.21
C LEU A 125 19.83 18.64 -16.46
N ILE A 126 20.88 18.01 -15.93
CA ILE A 126 21.99 18.71 -15.29
C ILE A 126 22.71 19.56 -16.35
N ARG A 127 22.78 20.86 -16.10
CA ARG A 127 23.45 21.83 -17.00
C ARG A 127 24.60 22.58 -16.34
N HIS A 128 24.50 22.79 -15.03
CA HIS A 128 25.47 23.58 -14.29
C HIS A 128 26.19 22.72 -13.27
N CYS A 129 27.50 22.93 -13.14
CA CYS A 129 28.36 22.21 -12.22
C CYS A 129 29.21 23.21 -11.44
N ASP A 130 29.28 23.04 -10.12
CA ASP A 130 30.19 23.74 -9.24
C ASP A 130 31.13 22.72 -8.58
N SER A 131 32.35 23.13 -8.24
CA SER A 131 33.35 22.26 -7.61
C SER A 131 33.60 22.69 -6.17
N ILE A 132 33.54 21.75 -5.24
CA ILE A 132 33.84 21.98 -3.83
C ILE A 132 35.08 21.20 -3.46
N LEU A 133 36.01 21.86 -2.79
CA LEU A 133 37.12 21.18 -2.14
C LEU A 133 36.67 20.71 -0.76
N GLU A 134 36.65 19.39 -0.54
CA GLU A 134 36.39 18.82 0.78
C GLU A 134 37.59 19.06 1.72
N PRO A 135 37.44 19.78 2.84
CA PRO A 135 38.58 20.15 3.70
C PRO A 135 39.36 18.96 4.27
N ARG A 136 38.69 17.84 4.58
CA ARG A 136 39.36 16.69 5.20
C ARG A 136 40.17 15.86 4.21
N THR A 137 39.65 15.69 3.00
CA THR A 137 40.28 14.81 1.99
C THR A 137 41.02 15.57 0.90
N ASN A 138 40.90 16.91 0.84
CA ASN A 138 41.39 17.76 -0.25
C ASN A 138 41.00 17.24 -1.64
N LYS A 139 39.80 16.66 -1.74
CA LYS A 139 39.25 16.15 -3.01
C LYS A 139 38.21 17.13 -3.52
N ALA A 140 38.33 17.48 -4.79
CA ALA A 140 37.30 18.21 -5.49
C ALA A 140 36.11 17.28 -5.75
N VAL A 141 34.92 17.70 -5.33
CA VAL A 141 33.64 17.04 -5.56
C VAL A 141 32.78 17.94 -6.42
N THR A 142 32.18 17.37 -7.46
CA THR A 142 31.31 18.08 -8.40
C THR A 142 29.90 18.10 -7.86
N ILE A 143 29.39 19.30 -7.64
CA ILE A 143 28.00 19.58 -7.32
C ILE A 143 27.29 19.96 -8.61
N ASN A 144 26.20 19.28 -8.89
CA ASN A 144 25.48 19.40 -10.14
C ASN A 144 24.13 20.07 -9.88
N PHE A 145 23.72 20.98 -10.74
CA PHE A 145 22.46 21.70 -10.65
C PHE A 145 21.64 21.51 -11.92
N LEU A 146 20.33 21.37 -11.72
CA LEU A 146 19.35 21.38 -12.80
C LEU A 146 19.11 22.80 -13.33
N ILE A 147 19.07 23.75 -12.40
CA ILE A 147 18.91 25.19 -12.65
C ILE A 147 19.98 25.88 -11.83
N GLU A 148 20.68 26.84 -12.43
CA GLU A 148 21.68 27.63 -11.73
C GLU A 148 21.05 28.36 -10.55
N GLU A 149 21.64 28.20 -9.36
CA GLU A 149 21.23 28.94 -8.18
C GLU A 149 22.05 30.23 -8.10
N ASP A 150 21.40 31.37 -8.32
CA ASP A 150 22.02 32.66 -8.03
C ASP A 150 21.68 33.08 -6.60
N HIS A 151 22.66 32.95 -5.70
CA HIS A 151 22.56 33.42 -4.31
C HIS A 151 23.31 34.74 -4.11
N GLN A 152 23.84 35.35 -5.18
CA GLN A 152 24.58 36.63 -5.16
C GLN A 152 23.71 37.83 -5.56
N SER A 153 22.50 37.95 -4.99
CA SER A 153 21.77 39.22 -5.03
C SER A 153 20.68 39.33 -3.98
N VAL A 154 21.07 39.42 -2.70
CA VAL A 154 20.36 40.35 -1.78
C VAL A 154 20.78 41.77 -2.14
N LYS A 155 20.56 42.15 -3.41
CA LYS A 155 20.67 43.50 -3.93
C LYS A 155 19.34 43.76 -4.61
N MET A 156 18.34 44.05 -3.78
CA MET A 156 16.99 44.49 -4.12
C MET A 156 16.52 44.06 -5.52
N MET A 157 16.13 42.80 -5.68
CA MET A 157 15.23 42.44 -6.77
C MET A 157 13.86 43.02 -6.44
N GLY A 158 13.28 43.75 -7.39
CA GLY A 158 11.90 44.20 -7.35
C GLY A 158 10.91 43.02 -7.29
N PRO A 159 9.60 43.29 -7.31
CA PRO A 159 8.54 42.32 -7.02
C PRO A 159 8.38 41.16 -8.04
N ASP A 160 9.35 40.93 -8.92
CA ASP A 160 9.32 39.85 -9.89
C ASP A 160 9.94 38.59 -9.26
N ASP A 161 9.03 37.71 -8.84
CA ASP A 161 9.26 36.46 -8.13
C ASP A 161 10.35 35.57 -8.78
N PRO A 162 11.45 35.24 -8.07
CA PRO A 162 12.55 34.42 -8.62
C PRO A 162 12.15 32.96 -8.91
N PHE A 163 10.91 32.57 -8.60
CA PHE A 163 10.35 31.26 -8.88
C PHE A 163 9.38 31.22 -10.07
N ASN A 164 9.31 32.28 -10.88
CA ASN A 164 8.44 32.31 -12.05
C ASN A 164 9.03 31.49 -13.23
N TYR A 165 9.12 30.17 -13.04
CA TYR A 165 9.46 29.23 -14.11
C TYR A 165 8.33 29.25 -15.15
N LYS A 166 8.63 29.74 -16.34
CA LYS A 166 7.73 29.63 -17.50
C LYS A 166 8.06 28.31 -18.21
N PRO A 167 7.23 27.26 -18.06
CA PRO A 167 7.47 25.99 -18.75
C PRO A 167 7.49 26.25 -20.26
N THR A 168 8.51 25.73 -20.95
CA THR A 168 8.57 25.82 -22.41
C THR A 168 7.43 25.00 -23.01
N ALA A 169 6.88 25.45 -24.14
CA ALA A 169 5.78 24.73 -24.81
C ALA A 169 6.17 23.28 -25.12
N GLU A 170 7.44 23.04 -25.48
CA GLU A 170 8.01 21.71 -25.68
C GLU A 170 7.94 20.85 -24.41
N PHE A 171 8.29 21.42 -23.25
CA PHE A 171 8.22 20.71 -21.98
C PHE A 171 6.77 20.37 -21.60
N MET A 172 5.83 21.30 -21.81
CA MET A 172 4.41 21.04 -21.62
C MET A 172 3.90 19.93 -22.55
N PHE A 173 4.36 19.89 -23.80
CA PHE A 173 4.03 18.84 -24.75
C PHE A 173 4.53 17.47 -24.28
N ILE A 174 5.78 17.39 -23.81
CA ILE A 174 6.33 16.14 -23.25
C ILE A 174 5.51 15.67 -22.05
N ILE A 175 5.14 16.58 -21.14
CA ILE A 175 4.31 16.23 -19.98
C ILE A 175 2.95 15.68 -20.44
N LEU A 176 2.27 16.39 -21.34
CA LEU A 176 0.91 16.05 -21.80
C LEU A 176 0.86 14.78 -22.64
N PHE A 177 1.80 14.58 -23.55
CA PHE A 177 1.73 13.51 -24.55
C PHE A 177 2.61 12.30 -24.24
N VAL A 178 3.54 12.41 -23.27
CA VAL A 178 4.41 11.30 -22.87
C VAL A 178 4.18 10.92 -21.42
N VAL A 179 4.29 11.88 -20.50
CA VAL A 179 4.26 11.57 -19.06
C VAL A 179 2.86 11.15 -18.60
N PHE A 180 1.81 11.92 -18.93
CA PHE A 180 0.44 11.57 -18.53
C PHE A 180 -0.06 10.24 -19.12
N PRO A 181 0.13 9.94 -20.42
CA PRO A 181 -0.23 8.64 -20.98
C PRO A 181 0.55 7.49 -20.35
N LEU A 182 1.83 7.68 -20.02
CA LEU A 182 2.64 6.67 -19.34
C LEU A 182 2.12 6.41 -17.93
N ILE A 183 1.81 7.45 -17.15
CA ILE A 183 1.22 7.32 -15.80
C ILE A 183 -0.13 6.61 -15.90
N TYR A 184 -0.97 6.98 -16.87
CA TYR A 184 -2.27 6.34 -17.09
C TYR A 184 -2.13 4.86 -17.47
N LEU A 185 -1.20 4.53 -18.36
CA LEU A 185 -0.93 3.16 -18.78
C LEU A 185 -0.40 2.31 -17.61
N CYS A 186 0.53 2.86 -16.81
CA CYS A 186 1.00 2.22 -15.59
C CYS A 186 -0.14 2.00 -14.59
N GLY A 187 -1.00 3.01 -14.39
CA GLY A 187 -2.18 2.90 -13.54
C GLY A 187 -3.12 1.78 -13.99
N LYS A 188 -3.44 1.73 -15.30
CA LYS A 188 -4.22 0.65 -15.89
C LYS A 188 -3.57 -0.72 -15.67
N LEU A 189 -2.28 -0.85 -15.94
CA LEU A 189 -1.55 -2.11 -15.75
C LEU A 189 -1.64 -2.58 -14.29
N VAL A 190 -1.41 -1.69 -13.33
CA VAL A 190 -1.53 -2.00 -11.90
C VAL A 190 -2.95 -2.42 -11.54
N THR A 191 -3.98 -1.73 -12.03
CA THR A 191 -5.38 -2.13 -11.78
C THR A 191 -5.72 -3.48 -12.38
N TYR A 192 -5.22 -3.81 -13.58
CA TYR A 192 -5.39 -5.13 -14.19
C TYR A 192 -4.68 -6.23 -13.40
N LEU A 193 -3.45 -5.98 -12.93
CA LEU A 193 -2.71 -6.92 -12.10
C LEU A 193 -3.42 -7.16 -10.76
N LEU A 194 -3.89 -6.10 -10.10
CA LEU A 194 -4.64 -6.21 -8.84
C LEU A 194 -5.94 -6.99 -9.04
N TRP A 195 -6.69 -6.71 -10.11
CA TRP A 195 -7.89 -7.44 -10.47
C TRP A 195 -7.61 -8.93 -10.72
N GLN A 196 -6.51 -9.24 -11.43
CA GLN A 196 -6.11 -10.62 -11.68
C GLN A 196 -5.72 -11.34 -10.38
N VAL A 197 -5.02 -10.67 -9.46
CA VAL A 197 -4.70 -11.22 -8.13
C VAL A 197 -5.97 -11.50 -7.33
N LEU A 198 -6.93 -10.58 -7.29
CA LEU A 198 -8.21 -10.78 -6.62
C LEU A 198 -9.01 -11.94 -7.23
N ARG A 199 -8.97 -12.08 -8.56
CA ARG A 199 -9.59 -13.20 -9.26
C ARG A 199 -8.94 -14.53 -8.88
N CYS A 200 -7.60 -14.60 -8.88
CA CYS A 200 -6.87 -15.79 -8.43
C CYS A 200 -7.17 -16.12 -6.96
N MET A 201 -7.21 -15.11 -6.10
CA MET A 201 -7.55 -15.27 -4.68
C MET A 201 -8.97 -15.81 -4.50
N ARG A 202 -9.95 -15.32 -5.26
CA ARG A 202 -11.32 -15.84 -5.25
C ARG A 202 -11.37 -17.32 -5.65
N TYR A 203 -10.65 -17.73 -6.70
CA TYR A 203 -10.59 -19.14 -7.08
C TYR A 203 -9.93 -20.00 -6.01
N LEU A 204 -8.86 -19.50 -5.39
CA LEU A 204 -8.18 -20.20 -4.30
C LEU A 204 -9.12 -20.36 -3.09
N LEU A 205 -9.87 -19.32 -2.73
CA LEU A 205 -10.88 -19.39 -1.65
C LEU A 205 -12.01 -20.36 -1.97
N VAL A 206 -12.55 -20.35 -3.17
CA VAL A 206 -13.59 -21.32 -3.60
C VAL A 206 -13.03 -22.74 -3.57
N SER A 207 -11.80 -22.95 -4.05
CA SER A 207 -11.17 -24.27 -4.02
C SER A 207 -10.89 -24.76 -2.60
N LEU A 208 -10.50 -23.86 -1.68
CA LEU A 208 -10.32 -24.19 -0.27
C LEU A 208 -11.67 -24.47 0.41
N TYR A 209 -12.71 -23.71 0.06
CA TYR A 209 -14.06 -23.93 0.56
C TYR A 209 -14.59 -25.29 0.12
N GLU A 210 -14.54 -25.61 -1.17
CA GLU A 210 -14.91 -26.92 -1.73
C GLU A 210 -14.12 -28.06 -1.08
N PHE A 211 -12.83 -27.85 -0.81
CA PHE A 211 -12.01 -28.83 -0.11
C PHE A 211 -12.43 -29.05 1.34
N TYR A 212 -12.76 -27.97 2.06
CA TYR A 212 -13.15 -28.05 3.47
C TYR A 212 -14.56 -28.63 3.67
N TYR A 213 -15.48 -28.34 2.75
CA TYR A 213 -16.86 -28.80 2.77
C TYR A 213 -17.12 -29.98 1.82
N ALA A 214 -16.07 -30.67 1.36
CA ALA A 214 -16.18 -31.76 0.39
C ALA A 214 -17.09 -32.88 0.89
N ASP A 215 -16.94 -33.26 2.17
CA ASP A 215 -17.66 -34.37 2.79
C ASP A 215 -19.16 -34.06 2.92
N GLU A 216 -19.53 -32.88 3.45
CA GLU A 216 -20.92 -32.43 3.54
C GLU A 216 -21.59 -32.34 2.15
N PHE A 217 -20.84 -31.89 1.14
CA PHE A 217 -21.35 -31.79 -0.22
C PHE A 217 -21.50 -33.16 -0.90
N GLU A 218 -20.70 -34.15 -0.52
CA GLU A 218 -20.83 -35.52 -1.00
C GLU A 218 -22.05 -36.21 -0.38
N GLU A 219 -22.31 -36.01 0.91
CA GLU A 219 -23.54 -36.43 1.59
C GLU A 219 -24.78 -35.79 0.96
N ALA A 220 -24.79 -34.47 0.77
CA ALA A 220 -25.90 -33.76 0.13
C ALA A 220 -26.16 -34.29 -1.30
N ARG A 221 -25.10 -34.59 -2.07
CA ARG A 221 -25.24 -35.20 -3.41
C ARG A 221 -25.78 -36.63 -3.37
N GLN A 222 -25.46 -37.41 -2.35
CA GLN A 222 -26.02 -38.76 -2.19
C GLN A 222 -27.52 -38.69 -1.87
N VAL A 223 -27.92 -37.84 -0.92
CA VAL A 223 -29.32 -37.63 -0.55
C VAL A 223 -30.14 -37.17 -1.77
N GLU A 224 -29.63 -36.22 -2.56
CA GLU A 224 -30.29 -35.74 -3.79
C GLU A 224 -30.43 -36.85 -4.85
N ARG A 225 -29.43 -37.72 -5.01
CA ARG A 225 -29.51 -38.88 -5.93
C ARG A 225 -30.57 -39.89 -5.47
N GLU A 226 -30.69 -40.13 -4.17
CA GLU A 226 -31.71 -41.01 -3.62
C GLU A 226 -33.12 -40.44 -3.79
N ARG A 227 -33.30 -39.15 -3.48
CA ARG A 227 -34.57 -38.43 -3.72
C ARG A 227 -34.99 -38.53 -5.19
N ARG A 228 -34.06 -38.32 -6.14
CA ARG A 228 -34.35 -38.49 -7.57
C ARG A 228 -34.79 -39.90 -7.94
N LYS A 229 -34.14 -40.93 -7.38
CA LYS A 229 -34.54 -42.34 -7.61
C LYS A 229 -35.95 -42.60 -7.08
N ARG A 230 -36.26 -42.17 -5.85
CA ARG A 230 -37.60 -42.31 -5.25
C ARG A 230 -38.66 -41.64 -6.12
N ARG A 231 -38.43 -40.40 -6.58
CA ARG A 231 -39.37 -39.71 -7.50
C ARG A 231 -39.59 -40.47 -8.80
N HIS A 232 -38.55 -41.06 -9.37
CA HIS A 232 -38.68 -41.86 -10.59
C HIS A 232 -39.48 -43.15 -10.35
N ASP A 233 -39.25 -43.83 -9.23
CA ASP A 233 -39.98 -45.06 -8.88
C ASP A 233 -41.45 -44.76 -8.53
N LEU A 234 -41.71 -43.68 -7.80
CA LEU A 234 -43.06 -43.22 -7.49
C LEU A 234 -43.84 -42.88 -8.77
N LYS A 235 -43.23 -42.12 -9.70
CA LYS A 235 -43.82 -41.84 -11.02
C LYS A 235 -44.10 -43.10 -11.84
N ARG A 236 -43.27 -44.14 -11.71
CA ARG A 236 -43.52 -45.43 -12.39
C ARG A 236 -44.67 -46.19 -11.74
N LYS A 237 -44.79 -46.18 -10.42
CA LYS A 237 -45.90 -46.80 -9.69
C LYS A 237 -47.22 -46.13 -10.03
N THR A 238 -47.27 -44.79 -9.99
CA THR A 238 -48.48 -44.02 -10.33
C THR A 238 -48.94 -44.29 -11.76
N LEU A 239 -48.02 -44.28 -12.74
CA LEU A 239 -48.35 -44.60 -14.13
C LEU A 239 -48.91 -46.03 -14.31
N ARG A 240 -48.36 -47.02 -13.60
CA ARG A 240 -48.85 -48.41 -13.64
C ARG A 240 -50.26 -48.51 -13.06
N LEU A 241 -50.50 -47.82 -11.96
CA LEU A 241 -51.77 -47.84 -11.26
C LEU A 241 -52.86 -47.10 -12.05
N GLU A 242 -52.55 -45.94 -12.64
CA GLU A 242 -53.43 -45.24 -13.58
C GLU A 242 -53.82 -46.10 -14.78
N LYS A 243 -52.86 -46.87 -15.31
CA LYS A 243 -53.12 -47.80 -16.41
C LYS A 243 -54.05 -48.93 -15.99
N ALA A 244 -53.83 -49.54 -14.82
CA ALA A 244 -54.68 -50.60 -14.29
C ALA A 244 -56.13 -50.11 -14.03
N VAL A 245 -56.28 -48.90 -13.45
CA VAL A 245 -57.59 -48.27 -13.25
C VAL A 245 -58.30 -48.04 -14.60
N ARG A 246 -57.57 -47.60 -15.63
CA ARG A 246 -58.13 -47.44 -16.98
C ARG A 246 -58.61 -48.76 -17.56
N GLU A 247 -57.79 -49.81 -17.49
CA GLU A 247 -58.14 -51.15 -17.97
C GLU A 247 -59.38 -51.72 -17.25
N LEU A 248 -59.48 -51.56 -15.92
CA LEU A 248 -60.68 -51.95 -15.15
C LEU A 248 -61.93 -51.17 -15.57
N SER A 249 -61.80 -49.87 -15.83
CA SER A 249 -62.91 -49.03 -16.28
C SER A 249 -63.43 -49.43 -17.67
N GLU A 250 -62.55 -49.94 -18.55
CA GLU A 250 -62.91 -50.43 -19.88
C GLU A 250 -63.61 -51.80 -19.81
N VAL A 251 -63.12 -52.71 -18.96
CA VAL A 251 -63.76 -54.02 -18.70
C VAL A 251 -65.16 -53.85 -18.10
N SER A 252 -65.35 -52.89 -17.19
CA SER A 252 -66.68 -52.60 -16.64
C SER A 252 -67.65 -52.07 -17.69
N LYS A 253 -67.19 -51.37 -18.73
CA LYS A 253 -68.04 -50.84 -19.81
C LYS A 253 -68.42 -51.88 -20.86
N SER A 254 -67.56 -52.87 -21.11
CA SER A 254 -67.82 -53.91 -22.11
C SER A 254 -68.80 -54.99 -21.61
N ASN A 255 -68.84 -55.24 -20.29
CA ASN A 255 -69.74 -56.21 -19.67
C ASN A 255 -71.15 -55.65 -19.42
N GLY A 256 -71.78 -55.00 -20.41
CA GLY A 256 -73.11 -54.34 -20.34
C GLY A 256 -74.32 -55.25 -20.03
N GLY A 257 -74.23 -56.08 -18.99
CA GLY A 257 -75.32 -56.86 -18.42
C GLY A 257 -76.08 -56.07 -17.34
N PRO A 258 -77.36 -56.40 -17.11
CA PRO A 258 -78.19 -55.74 -16.10
C PRO A 258 -77.58 -55.87 -14.69
N PRO A 259 -77.90 -54.95 -13.76
CA PRO A 259 -77.27 -54.87 -12.45
C PRO A 259 -77.49 -56.17 -11.68
N VAL A 260 -76.47 -57.03 -11.65
CA VAL A 260 -76.44 -58.20 -10.77
C VAL A 260 -76.14 -57.68 -9.37
N THR A 261 -77.02 -58.05 -8.44
CA THR A 261 -77.00 -57.69 -7.03
C THR A 261 -75.61 -57.80 -6.41
N GLN A 262 -75.19 -56.66 -5.87
CA GLN A 262 -73.98 -56.38 -5.11
C GLN A 262 -73.76 -57.41 -4.00
N ASN A 263 -72.55 -57.97 -3.92
CA ASN A 263 -71.92 -58.42 -2.66
C ASN A 263 -70.45 -58.89 -2.83
N GLY A 264 -69.90 -58.94 -4.05
CA GLY A 264 -68.51 -59.42 -4.28
C GLY A 264 -67.51 -58.42 -4.88
N THR A 265 -67.97 -57.43 -5.65
CA THR A 265 -67.10 -56.50 -6.41
C THR A 265 -66.52 -55.34 -5.60
N SER A 266 -67.06 -55.05 -4.41
CA SER A 266 -66.64 -53.89 -3.60
C SER A 266 -65.19 -53.97 -3.11
N ARG A 267 -64.60 -55.17 -3.00
CA ARG A 267 -63.35 -55.37 -2.27
C ARG A 267 -62.09 -55.06 -3.10
N VAL A 268 -62.16 -55.15 -4.43
CA VAL A 268 -61.02 -54.86 -5.32
C VAL A 268 -60.90 -53.36 -5.57
N ASP A 269 -62.03 -52.68 -5.76
CA ASP A 269 -62.06 -51.23 -5.96
C ASP A 269 -61.58 -50.46 -4.71
N GLU A 270 -61.92 -50.96 -3.52
CA GLU A 270 -61.48 -50.37 -2.25
C GLU A 270 -59.97 -50.52 -2.02
N SER A 271 -59.37 -51.65 -2.42
CA SER A 271 -57.93 -51.87 -2.32
C SER A 271 -57.13 -50.95 -3.24
N ILE A 272 -57.57 -50.76 -4.48
CA ILE A 272 -56.87 -49.90 -5.45
C ILE A 272 -57.02 -48.43 -5.08
N SER A 273 -58.21 -48.03 -4.62
CA SER A 273 -58.45 -46.66 -4.15
C SER A 273 -57.59 -46.30 -2.93
N THR A 274 -57.40 -47.25 -2.02
CA THR A 274 -56.53 -47.06 -0.85
C THR A 274 -55.07 -46.87 -1.28
N GLU A 275 -54.55 -47.75 -2.15
CA GLU A 275 -53.17 -47.67 -2.65
C GLU A 275 -52.90 -46.36 -3.44
N LEU A 276 -53.91 -45.83 -4.15
CA LEU A 276 -53.81 -44.56 -4.87
C LEU A 276 -53.76 -43.36 -3.90
N THR A 277 -54.49 -43.43 -2.79
CA THR A 277 -54.51 -42.40 -1.75
C THR A 277 -53.18 -42.36 -0.99
N ASP A 278 -52.63 -43.52 -0.65
CA ASP A 278 -51.32 -43.62 0.03
C ASP A 278 -50.19 -43.06 -0.85
N LEU A 279 -50.20 -43.33 -2.15
CA LEU A 279 -49.23 -42.76 -3.10
C LEU A 279 -49.36 -41.24 -3.25
N GLN A 280 -50.58 -40.70 -3.15
CA GLN A 280 -50.81 -39.25 -3.18
C GLN A 280 -50.27 -38.57 -1.91
N ILE A 281 -50.45 -39.20 -0.75
CA ILE A 281 -49.90 -38.71 0.53
C ILE A 281 -48.37 -38.69 0.46
N GLU A 282 -47.75 -39.78 0.02
CA GLU A 282 -46.28 -39.88 -0.13
C GLU A 282 -45.74 -38.82 -1.12
N THR A 283 -46.48 -38.51 -2.19
CA THR A 283 -46.10 -37.46 -3.15
C THR A 283 -46.19 -36.04 -2.56
N GLU A 284 -47.18 -35.78 -1.71
CA GLU A 284 -47.36 -34.48 -1.06
C GLU A 284 -46.36 -34.27 0.10
N GLU A 285 -45.98 -35.33 0.81
CA GLU A 285 -44.89 -35.27 1.80
C GLU A 285 -43.55 -34.93 1.14
N ASP A 286 -43.23 -35.56 0.02
CA ASP A 286 -42.01 -35.27 -0.77
C ASP A 286 -41.96 -33.81 -1.28
N LYS A 287 -43.12 -33.19 -1.55
CA LYS A 287 -43.19 -31.77 -1.94
C LYS A 287 -42.94 -30.82 -0.77
N LYS A 288 -43.35 -31.16 0.44
CA LYS A 288 -43.12 -30.33 1.63
C LYS A 288 -41.65 -30.29 2.03
N GLU A 289 -40.90 -31.36 1.79
CA GLU A 289 -39.45 -31.38 2.04
C GLU A 289 -38.62 -30.55 1.06
N ASP A 290 -39.18 -30.19 -0.10
CA ASP A 290 -38.53 -29.38 -1.13
C ASP A 290 -38.76 -27.87 -0.98
N GLU A 291 -39.63 -27.44 -0.05
CA GLU A 291 -39.71 -26.02 0.26
C GLU A 291 -38.36 -25.60 0.87
N PRO A 292 -37.65 -24.65 0.23
CA PRO A 292 -36.38 -24.18 0.76
C PRO A 292 -36.65 -23.72 2.19
N MET A 293 -35.90 -24.26 3.16
CA MET A 293 -35.89 -23.75 4.52
C MET A 293 -35.52 -22.26 4.42
N HIS A 294 -36.53 -21.41 4.34
CA HIS A 294 -36.40 -20.01 4.65
C HIS A 294 -36.08 -19.98 6.13
N HIS A 295 -34.77 -19.96 6.45
CA HIS A 295 -34.31 -19.50 7.74
C HIS A 295 -34.96 -18.13 7.95
N SER A 296 -36.02 -18.12 8.76
CA SER A 296 -36.56 -16.90 9.31
C SER A 296 -35.42 -16.28 10.10
N PRO A 297 -35.06 -15.00 9.87
CA PRO A 297 -34.11 -14.32 10.72
C PRO A 297 -34.64 -14.43 12.15
N THR A 298 -33.91 -15.11 13.02
CA THR A 298 -34.18 -15.04 14.46
C THR A 298 -33.75 -13.63 14.89
N ASP A 299 -34.75 -12.81 15.17
CA ASP A 299 -34.62 -11.51 15.81
C ASP A 299 -34.09 -11.70 17.24
N ASP A 300 -32.77 -11.71 17.39
CA ASP A 300 -32.12 -11.43 18.67
C ASP A 300 -31.70 -9.94 18.66
N GLU A 301 -32.68 -9.07 18.86
CA GLU A 301 -32.45 -7.69 19.30
C GLU A 301 -32.12 -7.71 20.81
N GLU A 302 -30.85 -7.52 21.16
CA GLU A 302 -30.45 -7.17 22.52
C GLU A 302 -30.64 -5.66 22.72
N GLU A 303 -31.70 -5.35 23.45
CA GLU A 303 -32.07 -4.07 24.05
C GLU A 303 -30.97 -3.60 25.03
N VAL A 304 -30.33 -2.46 24.78
CA VAL A 304 -29.59 -1.72 25.81
C VAL A 304 -30.05 -0.27 25.84
N ASP A 305 -30.64 0.04 26.98
CA ASP A 305 -31.30 1.27 27.36
C ASP A 305 -30.44 2.54 27.26
N VAL A 306 -31.17 3.59 26.91
CA VAL A 306 -30.80 5.00 26.90
C VAL A 306 -30.71 5.51 28.34
N LEU A 307 -29.66 6.26 28.68
CA LEU A 307 -29.80 7.34 29.64
C LEU A 307 -29.12 8.63 29.17
N ASP A 308 -29.88 9.67 29.43
CA ASP A 308 -29.92 11.01 28.88
C ASP A 308 -29.03 11.98 29.68
N ALA A 309 -28.97 13.20 29.14
CA ALA A 309 -28.80 14.48 29.83
C ALA A 309 -27.41 15.12 29.91
N SER A 310 -27.28 16.13 29.03
CA SER A 310 -27.19 17.56 29.41
C SER A 310 -25.83 18.27 29.33
N LYS A 311 -25.78 19.19 28.35
CA LYS A 311 -25.31 20.58 28.41
C LYS A 311 -24.54 21.02 29.68
N THR A 312 -23.34 21.59 29.50
CA THR A 312 -23.08 23.00 29.87
C THR A 312 -21.78 23.53 29.29
N SER A 313 -21.85 24.78 28.86
CA SER A 313 -20.77 25.69 28.52
C SER A 313 -20.19 26.36 29.77
N LYS A 314 -18.87 26.59 29.82
CA LYS A 314 -18.20 27.88 30.16
C LYS A 314 -16.71 27.72 30.51
N GLU A 315 -15.92 28.55 29.81
CA GLU A 315 -14.80 29.40 30.24
C GLU A 315 -13.93 29.14 31.49
N SER A 316 -12.64 29.48 31.28
CA SER A 316 -11.64 30.01 32.22
C SER A 316 -11.04 29.00 33.21
N SER A 317 -9.81 29.07 33.72
CA SER A 317 -8.55 29.79 33.48
C SER A 317 -7.58 29.27 34.57
N LEU A 318 -6.26 29.39 34.36
CA LEU A 318 -5.18 29.43 35.36
C LEU A 318 -4.71 28.16 36.11
N GLY A 319 -3.37 28.08 36.25
CA GLY A 319 -2.65 27.39 37.34
C GLY A 319 -2.00 26.07 36.92
N SER A 320 -0.74 26.07 36.46
CA SER A 320 0.46 25.82 37.29
C SER A 320 0.42 24.47 38.02
N ASP A 321 1.20 23.49 37.55
CA ASP A 321 2.40 23.07 38.28
C ASP A 321 3.17 21.95 37.56
N ASN A 322 4.48 22.14 37.59
CA ASN A 322 5.54 21.23 37.16
C ASN A 322 5.57 19.97 38.05
N PRO A 323 6.06 18.83 37.56
CA PRO A 323 7.43 18.50 37.96
C PRO A 323 8.28 17.81 36.87
N LYS A 324 9.45 18.41 36.62
CA LYS A 324 10.80 17.87 36.87
C LYS A 324 11.15 16.44 36.40
N LEU A 325 12.32 16.40 35.70
CA LEU A 325 13.34 15.33 35.60
C LEU A 325 13.02 14.18 34.62
N LYS A 326 13.86 13.84 33.62
CA LYS A 326 15.33 13.71 33.61
C LYS A 326 15.93 13.99 32.22
N HIS A 327 16.89 14.91 32.18
CA HIS A 327 17.89 15.04 31.11
C HIS A 327 18.83 13.82 31.10
N LYS A 328 19.02 13.20 29.92
CA LYS A 328 20.21 12.39 29.62
C LYS A 328 21.10 13.20 28.67
N ASN A 329 22.21 13.67 29.24
CA ASN A 329 23.31 14.31 28.54
C ASN A 329 23.99 13.29 27.62
N SER A 330 24.13 13.61 26.34
CA SER A 330 25.06 12.94 25.43
C SER A 330 26.18 13.91 25.08
N SER A 331 27.36 13.53 25.55
CA SER A 331 28.65 14.19 25.47
C SER A 331 29.20 14.30 24.04
N TYR A 332 29.33 15.51 23.51
CA TYR A 332 30.35 15.86 22.51
C TYR A 332 30.70 17.34 22.67
N LEU A 333 31.62 17.65 23.58
CA LEU A 333 32.34 18.92 23.63
C LEU A 333 33.52 18.79 24.61
N LYS A 334 34.72 18.59 24.06
CA LYS A 334 36.00 18.99 24.67
C LYS A 334 37.12 18.82 23.66
N SER A 335 37.58 19.92 23.08
CA SER A 335 39.01 20.23 22.90
C SER A 335 39.15 21.59 22.18
N ASN A 336 38.90 22.68 22.90
CA ASN A 336 39.54 23.95 22.60
C ASN A 336 40.76 24.04 23.53
N LYS A 337 41.96 23.92 22.96
CA LYS A 337 43.19 24.39 23.60
C LYS A 337 43.46 25.79 23.08
N GLU A 338 43.70 26.68 24.02
CA GLU A 338 44.13 28.06 23.79
C GLU A 338 45.53 28.14 23.16
N LEU A 339 45.74 29.31 22.58
CA LEU A 339 46.87 29.88 21.82
C LEU A 339 48.30 29.57 22.29
N PRO A 340 49.29 29.89 21.42
CA PRO A 340 50.10 31.07 21.73
C PRO A 340 50.03 32.16 20.66
N LYS A 341 49.96 33.39 21.19
CA LYS A 341 50.26 34.65 20.52
C LYS A 341 51.75 34.70 20.17
N ASP A 342 52.07 35.59 19.23
CA ASP A 342 53.41 36.08 18.86
C ASP A 342 54.07 35.38 17.66
N ALA A 343 53.84 35.96 16.48
CA ALA A 343 54.84 36.04 15.42
C ALA A 343 54.54 37.27 14.54
N VAL A 344 55.08 38.41 14.96
CA VAL A 344 55.29 39.59 14.11
C VAL A 344 56.40 39.23 13.13
N ILE A 345 56.09 39.14 11.84
CA ILE A 345 57.10 39.12 10.78
C ILE A 345 56.79 40.27 9.83
N ASN A 346 57.64 41.29 9.93
CA ASN A 346 57.79 42.37 8.96
C ASN A 346 58.29 41.77 7.64
N ASN A 347 57.61 42.07 6.53
CA ASN A 347 58.18 41.94 5.19
C ASN A 347 58.46 43.34 4.63
N PRO A 348 59.68 43.61 4.13
CA PRO A 348 60.02 44.88 3.52
C PRO A 348 59.47 44.98 2.10
N VAL A 349 59.05 46.19 1.78
CA VAL A 349 58.81 46.70 0.43
C VAL A 349 60.11 46.61 -0.37
N ALA A 350 60.04 45.99 -1.55
CA ALA A 350 61.04 46.15 -2.60
C ALA A 350 60.40 46.89 -3.77
N THR A 351 61.12 47.94 -4.15
CA THR A 351 60.98 48.88 -5.28
C THR A 351 60.87 48.23 -6.65
#